data_AF-A0A3M1HNF3-F1
#
_entry.id   AF-A0A3M1HNF3-F1
#
_cell.length_a   1.000
_cell.length_b   1.000
_cell.length_c   1.000
_cell.angle_alpha   90.00
_cell.angle_beta   90.00
_cell.angle_gamma   90.00
#
_symmetry.space_group_name_H-M   'P 1'
#
loop_
_entity.id
_entity.type
_entity.pdbx_description
1 polymer ?
#
loop_
_entity_poly.entity_id
_entity_poly.type
_entity_poly.pdbx_seq_one_letter_code
_entity_poly.pdbx_strand_id
1 'polypeptide(L)'
;MPFTPLLADYLPIEQLGAESLRERGASSALPPLYFLHVWWARRPLTVSRAAVLASLLPAYEAIARGDDPALREAFPTREAYHAWFLRLLGIFGDPAATRRRLEEAKRTGKHLGANPYGYPRAFTANPTPEMLATLRRLFRLAWGREDLTVLDPFAGGGSIPLEAIRFGLEALANELNPVAAVVLAATLDYPARYGPALAAEIRRWGQVWADRVRERLAPFFPKAKGENIFAYLWARTVACPRTGKPVPLSPNWWLSKGKTP
;
A
#
# COMPACT_ATOMS: atom_id res chain seq x y z
N MET A 1 22.86 -23.76 14.40
CA MET A 1 23.57 -22.76 13.56
C MET A 1 22.57 -21.71 13.14
N PRO A 2 22.95 -20.43 12.97
CA PRO A 2 22.05 -19.47 12.32
C PRO A 2 21.73 -20.02 10.93
N PHE A 3 20.44 -20.09 10.60
CA PHE A 3 20.01 -20.47 9.27
C PHE A 3 20.34 -19.34 8.29
N THR A 4 20.55 -19.66 7.01
CA THR A 4 20.67 -18.65 5.96
C THR A 4 19.25 -18.14 5.63
N PRO A 5 18.96 -16.83 5.76
CA PRO A 5 17.63 -16.32 5.42
C PRO A 5 17.39 -16.38 3.91
N LEU A 6 16.14 -16.55 3.51
CA LEU A 6 15.72 -16.58 2.12
C LEU A 6 16.16 -15.31 1.39
N LEU A 7 16.14 -14.15 2.06
CA LEU A 7 16.62 -12.90 1.48
C LEU A 7 18.07 -12.95 0.97
N ALA A 8 18.93 -13.77 1.58
CA ALA A 8 20.31 -13.96 1.15
C ALA A 8 20.47 -14.95 -0.02
N ASP A 9 19.45 -15.77 -0.29
CA ASP A 9 19.41 -16.78 -1.35
C ASP A 9 18.59 -16.30 -2.56
N TYR A 10 17.38 -15.80 -2.31
CA TYR A 10 16.41 -15.40 -3.32
C TYR A 10 15.51 -14.25 -2.88
N LEU A 11 15.43 -13.23 -3.75
CA LEU A 11 14.40 -12.20 -3.68
C LEU A 11 13.93 -11.88 -5.11
N PRO A 12 12.60 -11.90 -5.40
CA PRO A 12 12.07 -11.65 -6.74
C PRO A 12 12.06 -10.14 -7.09
N ILE A 13 13.24 -9.55 -7.25
CA ILE A 13 13.42 -8.09 -7.40
C ILE A 13 12.64 -7.54 -8.61
N GLU A 14 12.67 -8.22 -9.75
CA GLU A 14 11.93 -7.77 -10.94
C GLU A 14 10.42 -7.71 -10.70
N GLN A 15 9.86 -8.76 -10.10
CA GLN A 15 8.44 -8.86 -9.83
C GLN A 15 8.01 -7.86 -8.76
N LEU A 16 8.82 -7.68 -7.72
CA LEU A 16 8.60 -6.68 -6.66
C LEU A 16 8.65 -5.25 -7.19
N GLY A 17 9.60 -4.95 -8.08
CA GLY A 17 9.71 -3.64 -8.72
C GLY A 17 8.50 -3.34 -9.60
N ALA A 18 8.05 -4.34 -10.39
CA ALA A 18 6.86 -4.21 -11.22
C ALA A 18 5.58 -4.00 -10.38
N GLU A 19 5.38 -4.76 -9.31
CA GLU A 19 4.22 -4.59 -8.42
C GLU A 19 4.28 -3.28 -7.60
N SER A 20 5.47 -2.81 -7.20
CA SER A 20 5.62 -1.51 -6.52
C SER A 20 5.18 -0.34 -7.40
N LEU A 21 5.58 -0.35 -8.66
CA LEU A 21 5.16 0.69 -9.60
C LEU A 21 3.68 0.54 -9.95
N ARG A 22 3.21 -0.70 -10.09
CA ARG A 22 1.78 -0.97 -10.27
C ARG A 22 0.99 -0.37 -9.11
N GLU A 23 1.35 -0.67 -7.86
CA GLU A 23 0.74 -0.16 -6.63
C GLU A 23 0.51 1.36 -6.68
N ARG A 24 1.53 2.13 -7.09
CA ARG A 24 1.45 3.59 -7.20
C ARG A 24 0.87 4.12 -8.51
N GLY A 25 0.63 3.26 -9.49
CA GLY A 25 0.24 3.65 -10.84
C GLY A 25 -1.21 4.10 -11.02
N ALA A 26 -2.07 3.95 -10.01
CA ALA A 26 -3.47 4.41 -10.08
C ALA A 26 -3.93 4.94 -8.72
N SER A 27 -4.24 6.24 -8.64
CA SER A 27 -4.70 6.90 -7.41
C SER A 27 -6.02 6.35 -6.87
N SER A 28 -6.87 5.78 -7.73
CA SER A 28 -8.12 5.11 -7.36
C SER A 28 -7.94 3.70 -6.79
N ALA A 29 -6.72 3.12 -6.85
CA ALA A 29 -6.44 1.75 -6.46
C ALA A 29 -5.18 1.65 -5.60
N LEU A 30 -5.02 2.61 -4.68
CA LEU A 30 -3.95 2.62 -3.68
C LEU A 30 -4.28 1.67 -2.51
N PRO A 31 -3.28 1.23 -1.74
CA PRO A 31 -3.52 0.53 -0.49
C PRO A 31 -4.35 1.35 0.51
N PRO A 32 -5.15 0.72 1.38
CA PRO A 32 -5.99 1.41 2.36
C PRO A 32 -5.24 2.47 3.20
N LEU A 33 -3.97 2.21 3.51
CA LEU A 33 -3.09 3.11 4.26
C LEU A 33 -2.92 4.49 3.64
N TYR A 34 -3.11 4.61 2.32
CA TYR A 34 -2.95 5.88 1.61
C TYR A 34 -4.11 6.84 1.80
N PHE A 35 -5.28 6.36 2.20
CA PHE A 35 -6.48 7.19 2.26
C PHE A 35 -6.69 7.89 3.60
N LEU A 36 -6.00 7.49 4.67
CA LEU A 36 -6.08 8.16 5.98
C LEU A 36 -5.36 9.51 5.97
N HIS A 37 -4.08 9.50 5.59
CA HIS A 37 -3.24 10.68 5.52
C HIS A 37 -2.08 10.46 4.56
N VAL A 38 -1.63 11.54 3.92
CA VAL A 38 -0.43 11.53 3.07
C VAL A 38 0.80 11.43 3.96
N TRP A 39 1.53 10.33 3.87
CA TRP A 39 2.83 10.17 4.55
C TRP A 39 3.90 9.88 3.50
N TRP A 40 4.90 10.77 3.41
CA TRP A 40 5.90 10.74 2.32
C TRP A 40 6.81 9.51 2.38
N ALA A 41 7.05 8.95 3.57
CA ALA A 41 7.94 7.80 3.76
C ALA A 41 7.23 6.44 3.65
N ARG A 42 5.97 6.38 3.23
CA ARG A 42 5.22 5.12 3.15
C ARG A 42 5.83 4.18 2.11
N ARG A 43 6.24 2.98 2.54
CA ARG A 43 6.82 1.95 1.66
C ARG A 43 5.72 1.15 0.96
N PRO A 44 5.94 0.68 -0.29
CA PRO A 44 4.98 -0.20 -0.96
C PRO A 44 4.73 -1.47 -0.16
N LEU A 45 3.46 -1.90 -0.05
CA LEU A 45 3.09 -3.01 0.81
C LEU A 45 3.70 -4.33 0.35
N THR A 46 3.67 -4.63 -0.95
CA THR A 46 4.24 -5.88 -1.48
C THR A 46 5.74 -5.99 -1.20
N VAL A 47 6.47 -4.87 -1.20
CA VAL A 47 7.91 -4.84 -0.87
C VAL A 47 8.14 -4.97 0.62
N SER A 48 7.38 -4.26 1.45
CA SER A 48 7.43 -4.43 2.91
C SER A 48 7.16 -5.88 3.33
N ARG A 49 6.16 -6.52 2.73
CA ARG A 49 5.84 -7.95 2.89
C ARG A 49 7.03 -8.84 2.55
N ALA A 50 7.63 -8.62 1.38
CA ALA A 50 8.77 -9.43 0.93
C ALA A 50 9.98 -9.25 1.84
N ALA A 51 10.28 -8.03 2.26
CA ALA A 51 11.37 -7.74 3.19
C ALA A 51 11.17 -8.45 4.53
N VAL A 52 9.96 -8.41 5.11
CA VAL A 52 9.64 -9.12 6.36
C VAL A 52 9.79 -10.63 6.18
N LEU A 53 9.08 -11.21 5.21
CA LEU A 53 9.01 -12.66 5.08
C LEU A 53 10.34 -13.26 4.62
N ALA A 54 11.05 -12.66 3.65
CA ALA A 54 12.34 -13.18 3.19
C ALA A 54 13.42 -13.11 4.29
N SER A 55 13.32 -12.18 5.24
CA SER A 55 14.25 -12.09 6.37
C SER A 55 14.00 -13.17 7.43
N LEU A 56 12.76 -13.67 7.54
CA LEU A 56 12.36 -14.64 8.57
C LEU A 56 12.36 -16.09 8.05
N LEU A 57 12.16 -16.28 6.75
CA LEU A 57 12.10 -17.59 6.12
C LEU A 57 13.48 -18.14 5.82
N PRO A 58 13.69 -19.47 5.90
CA PRO A 58 14.97 -20.06 5.58
C PRO A 58 15.20 -20.19 4.07
N ALA A 59 16.47 -20.19 3.67
CA ALA A 59 16.91 -20.60 2.34
C ALA A 59 16.54 -22.08 2.08
N TYR A 60 16.43 -22.44 0.80
CA TYR A 60 15.94 -23.77 0.41
C TYR A 60 16.78 -24.92 0.96
N GLU A 61 18.09 -24.74 1.13
CA GLU A 61 19.01 -25.75 1.66
C GLU A 61 18.67 -26.19 3.08
N ALA A 62 18.01 -25.34 3.87
CA ALA A 62 17.55 -25.73 5.21
C ALA A 62 16.35 -26.67 5.12
N ILE A 63 15.46 -26.47 4.13
CA ILE A 63 14.30 -27.34 3.88
C ILE A 63 14.79 -28.68 3.33
N ALA A 64 15.70 -28.66 2.35
CA ALA A 64 16.23 -29.86 1.71
C ALA A 64 16.99 -30.78 2.66
N ARG A 65 17.70 -30.21 3.64
CA ARG A 65 18.43 -30.94 4.69
C ARG A 65 17.61 -31.21 5.96
N GLY A 66 16.42 -30.62 6.06
CA GLY A 66 15.58 -30.72 7.24
C GLY A 66 14.82 -32.04 7.29
N ASP A 67 14.37 -32.38 8.51
CA ASP A 67 13.66 -33.64 8.80
C ASP A 67 12.13 -33.50 8.74
N ASP A 68 11.56 -32.34 8.36
CA ASP A 68 10.10 -32.18 8.22
C ASP A 68 9.64 -32.73 6.84
N PRO A 69 8.99 -33.91 6.79
CA PRO A 69 8.56 -34.51 5.54
C PRO A 69 7.50 -33.67 4.83
N ALA A 70 6.64 -32.96 5.56
CA ALA A 70 5.60 -32.14 4.96
C ALA A 70 6.18 -30.92 4.24
N LEU A 71 7.26 -30.33 4.76
CA LEU A 71 7.97 -29.25 4.06
C LEU A 71 8.69 -29.75 2.81
N ARG A 72 9.29 -30.93 2.87
CA ARG A 72 9.94 -31.55 1.69
C ARG A 72 8.95 -31.95 0.61
N GLU A 73 7.77 -32.43 1.00
CA GLU A 73 6.67 -32.74 0.07
C GLU A 73 6.09 -31.46 -0.55
N ALA A 74 5.88 -30.42 0.26
CA ALA A 74 5.40 -29.12 -0.22
C ALA A 74 6.41 -28.43 -1.15
N PHE A 75 7.70 -28.63 -0.89
CA PHE A 75 8.82 -27.99 -1.58
C PHE A 75 9.84 -29.02 -2.08
N PRO A 76 9.51 -29.79 -3.12
CA PRO A 76 10.41 -30.82 -3.65
C PRO A 76 11.62 -30.22 -4.38
N THR A 77 11.53 -28.97 -4.84
CA THR A 77 12.61 -28.23 -5.51
C THR A 77 12.68 -26.78 -5.03
N ARG A 78 13.83 -26.14 -5.27
CA ARG A 78 14.04 -24.71 -4.99
C ARG A 78 13.03 -23.85 -5.75
N GLU A 79 12.76 -24.20 -6.99
CA GLU A 79 11.82 -23.50 -7.87
C GLU A 79 10.38 -23.59 -7.33
N ALA A 80 9.99 -24.73 -6.76
CA ALA A 80 8.68 -24.89 -6.12
C ALA A 80 8.54 -23.99 -4.89
N TYR A 81 9.60 -23.89 -4.08
CA TYR A 81 9.63 -22.98 -2.93
C TYR A 81 9.58 -21.50 -3.35
N HIS A 82 10.35 -21.11 -4.36
CA HIS A 82 10.34 -19.75 -4.91
C HIS A 82 8.98 -19.38 -5.53
N ALA A 83 8.35 -20.31 -6.25
CA ALA A 83 7.01 -20.12 -6.82
C ALA A 83 5.93 -20.02 -5.72
N TRP A 84 6.05 -20.80 -4.64
CA TRP A 84 5.22 -20.63 -3.46
C TRP A 84 5.44 -19.28 -2.79
N PHE A 85 6.69 -18.84 -2.65
CA PHE A 85 7.01 -17.54 -2.08
C PHE A 85 6.39 -16.40 -2.90
N LEU A 86 6.46 -16.43 -4.23
CA LEU A 86 5.76 -15.46 -5.09
C LEU A 86 4.25 -15.42 -4.82
N ARG A 87 3.60 -16.59 -4.70
CA ARG A 87 2.17 -16.68 -4.37
C ARG A 87 1.87 -16.13 -2.97
N LEU A 88 2.74 -16.40 -2.00
CA LEU A 88 2.65 -15.83 -0.65
C LEU A 88 2.73 -14.30 -0.67
N LEU A 89 3.52 -13.74 -1.59
CA LEU A 89 3.58 -12.29 -1.83
C LEU A 89 2.35 -11.74 -2.57
N GLY A 90 1.42 -12.57 -3.01
CA GLY A 90 0.24 -12.17 -3.79
C GLY A 90 0.50 -12.03 -5.30
N ILE A 91 1.63 -12.55 -5.78
CA ILE A 91 2.07 -12.46 -7.18
C ILE A 91 1.68 -13.77 -7.88
N PHE A 92 0.64 -13.73 -8.72
CA PHE A 92 0.07 -14.91 -9.40
C PHE A 92 0.42 -15.00 -10.89
N GLY A 93 1.34 -14.18 -11.37
CA GLY A 93 1.81 -14.17 -12.76
C GLY A 93 3.18 -13.52 -12.88
N ASP A 94 3.54 -13.09 -14.08
CA ASP A 94 4.81 -12.37 -14.33
C ASP A 94 4.56 -10.87 -14.53
N PRO A 95 4.52 -10.07 -13.45
CA PRO A 95 4.31 -8.62 -13.57
C PRO A 95 5.45 -7.91 -14.30
N ALA A 96 6.67 -8.47 -14.30
CA ALA A 96 7.81 -7.90 -15.01
C ALA A 96 7.64 -8.06 -16.53
N ALA A 97 7.27 -9.25 -17.00
CA ALA A 97 6.94 -9.47 -18.41
C ALA A 97 5.72 -8.67 -18.85
N THR A 98 4.66 -8.60 -18.04
CA THR A 98 3.49 -7.78 -18.33
C THR A 98 3.85 -6.31 -18.46
N ARG A 99 4.74 -5.80 -17.60
CA ARG A 99 5.22 -4.42 -17.72
C ARG A 99 5.98 -4.18 -19.02
N ARG A 100 6.90 -5.06 -19.40
CA ARG A 100 7.61 -4.98 -20.70
C ARG A 100 6.62 -4.92 -21.86
N ARG A 101 5.56 -5.73 -21.82
CA ARG A 101 4.47 -5.70 -22.81
C ARG A 101 3.69 -4.38 -22.79
N LEU A 102 3.42 -3.80 -21.62
CA LEU A 102 2.74 -2.51 -21.48
C LEU A 102 3.56 -1.33 -22.02
N GLU A 103 4.87 -1.35 -21.80
CA GLU A 103 5.79 -0.35 -22.33
C GLU A 103 5.83 -0.43 -23.87
N GLU A 104 5.91 -1.64 -24.43
CA GLU A 104 5.85 -1.85 -25.88
C GLU A 104 4.48 -1.46 -26.48
N ALA A 105 3.40 -1.77 -25.79
CA ALA A 105 2.04 -1.39 -26.18
C ALA A 105 1.86 0.13 -26.23
N LYS A 106 2.42 0.88 -25.27
CA LYS A 106 2.45 2.35 -25.29
C LYS A 106 3.22 2.89 -26.50
N ARG A 107 4.33 2.25 -26.87
CA ARG A 107 5.16 2.65 -28.02
C ARG A 107 4.48 2.39 -29.35
N THR A 108 3.71 1.29 -29.44
CA THR A 108 3.06 0.83 -30.68
C THR A 108 1.60 1.25 -30.81
N GLY A 109 1.03 1.90 -29.79
CA GLY A 109 -0.39 2.25 -29.73
C GLY A 109 -1.34 1.06 -29.57
N LYS A 110 -0.82 -0.14 -29.27
CA LYS A 110 -1.63 -1.36 -29.09
C LYS A 110 -2.35 -1.32 -27.74
N HIS A 111 -3.63 -1.70 -27.73
CA HIS A 111 -4.40 -1.85 -26.48
C HIS A 111 -4.28 -3.28 -25.94
N LEU A 112 -3.86 -3.45 -24.68
CA LEU A 112 -3.68 -4.77 -24.04
C LEU A 112 -4.91 -5.25 -23.24
N GLY A 113 -6.03 -4.52 -23.31
CA GLY A 113 -7.24 -4.82 -22.54
C GLY A 113 -7.24 -4.22 -21.15
N ALA A 114 -8.33 -4.43 -20.40
CA ALA A 114 -8.57 -3.79 -19.10
C ALA A 114 -7.70 -4.36 -17.95
N ASN A 115 -7.34 -5.65 -18.01
CA ASN A 115 -6.53 -6.31 -16.98
C ASN A 115 -5.33 -7.06 -17.59
N PRO A 116 -4.28 -6.35 -18.04
CA PRO A 116 -3.11 -6.96 -18.68
C PRO A 116 -2.30 -7.88 -17.75
N TYR A 117 -2.44 -7.72 -16.42
CA TYR A 117 -1.74 -8.54 -15.43
C TYR A 117 -2.42 -9.89 -15.18
N GLY A 118 -3.72 -10.02 -15.43
CA GLY A 118 -4.46 -11.27 -15.24
C GLY A 118 -4.77 -11.65 -13.79
N TYR A 119 -4.33 -10.86 -12.80
CA TYR A 119 -4.63 -11.06 -11.38
C TYR A 119 -4.76 -9.71 -10.65
N PRO A 120 -5.36 -9.66 -9.44
CA PRO A 120 -5.42 -8.45 -8.61
C PRO A 120 -4.04 -7.86 -8.29
N ARG A 121 -3.99 -6.69 -7.64
CA ARG A 121 -2.71 -6.11 -7.19
C ARG A 121 -2.17 -6.94 -6.03
N ALA A 122 -0.86 -7.22 -6.00
CA ALA A 122 -0.32 -8.19 -5.03
C ALA A 122 -0.61 -7.82 -3.56
N PHE A 123 -0.62 -6.52 -3.23
CA PHE A 123 -0.92 -6.05 -1.88
C PHE A 123 -2.35 -6.38 -1.40
N THR A 124 -3.30 -6.65 -2.31
CA THR A 124 -4.69 -6.99 -1.93
C THR A 124 -4.83 -8.44 -1.47
N ALA A 125 -3.86 -9.30 -1.80
CA ALA A 125 -3.89 -10.71 -1.42
C ALA A 125 -3.60 -10.89 0.08
N ASN A 126 -4.42 -11.70 0.76
CA ASN A 126 -4.19 -12.17 2.12
C ASN A 126 -3.73 -13.65 2.08
N PRO A 127 -2.91 -14.10 3.04
CA PRO A 127 -2.50 -15.49 3.11
C PRO A 127 -3.70 -16.40 3.42
N THR A 128 -3.70 -17.60 2.83
CA THR A 128 -4.70 -18.64 3.18
C THR A 128 -4.30 -19.33 4.48
N PRO A 129 -5.24 -20.01 5.18
CA PRO A 129 -4.91 -20.82 6.36
C PRO A 129 -3.79 -21.84 6.11
N GLU A 130 -3.75 -22.44 4.92
CA GLU A 130 -2.72 -23.40 4.53
C GLU A 130 -1.35 -22.72 4.38
N MET A 131 -1.31 -21.53 3.78
CA MET A 131 -0.07 -20.73 3.70
C MET A 131 0.44 -20.36 5.09
N LEU A 132 -0.45 -19.98 6.01
CA LEU A 132 -0.10 -19.67 7.40
C LEU A 132 0.42 -20.91 8.15
N ALA A 133 -0.18 -22.08 7.93
CA ALA A 133 0.29 -23.34 8.51
C ALA A 133 1.71 -23.70 8.00
N THR A 134 1.96 -23.53 6.70
CA THR A 134 3.29 -23.74 6.11
C THR A 134 4.31 -22.72 6.63
N LEU A 135 3.92 -21.45 6.78
CA LEU A 135 4.75 -20.41 7.38
C LEU A 135 5.20 -20.78 8.80
N ARG A 136 4.26 -21.22 9.65
CA ARG A 136 4.55 -21.67 11.01
C ARG A 136 5.56 -22.83 11.05
N ARG A 137 5.45 -23.81 10.14
CA ARG A 137 6.44 -24.89 9.99
C ARG A 137 7.81 -24.36 9.60
N LEU A 138 7.88 -23.44 8.64
CA LEU A 138 9.13 -22.80 8.23
C LEU A 138 9.76 -21.97 9.35
N PHE A 139 8.95 -21.30 10.18
CA PHE A 139 9.43 -20.61 11.38
C PHE A 139 9.99 -21.60 12.41
N ARG A 140 9.29 -22.71 12.68
CA ARG A 140 9.82 -23.76 13.57
C ARG A 140 11.16 -24.30 13.06
N LEU A 141 11.29 -24.54 11.75
CA LEU A 141 12.53 -25.01 11.13
C LEU A 141 13.68 -24.00 11.31
N ALA A 142 13.43 -22.72 11.07
CA ALA A 142 14.45 -21.66 11.08
C ALA A 142 14.80 -21.17 12.49
N TRP A 143 13.80 -21.04 13.37
CA TRP A 143 13.90 -20.35 14.66
C TRP A 143 13.61 -21.26 15.86
N GLY A 144 13.20 -22.51 15.66
CA GLY A 144 12.79 -23.42 16.74
C GLY A 144 11.46 -23.05 17.40
N ARG A 145 10.75 -22.03 16.90
CA ARG A 145 9.47 -21.51 17.42
C ARG A 145 8.62 -20.94 16.28
N GLU A 146 7.31 -20.84 16.50
CA GLU A 146 6.38 -20.30 15.50
C GLU A 146 6.02 -18.82 15.75
N ASP A 147 6.04 -18.39 17.02
CA ASP A 147 5.65 -17.03 17.40
C ASP A 147 6.85 -16.10 17.26
N LEU A 148 6.88 -15.31 16.20
CA LEU A 148 7.95 -14.35 15.93
C LEU A 148 7.43 -12.91 16.04
N THR A 149 8.30 -12.02 16.48
CA THR A 149 8.02 -10.59 16.68
C THR A 149 8.86 -9.76 15.73
N VAL A 150 8.24 -8.82 15.02
CA VAL A 150 8.88 -7.85 14.13
C VAL A 150 8.87 -6.48 14.79
N LEU A 151 10.04 -5.88 14.95
CA LEU A 151 10.19 -4.50 15.42
C LEU A 151 10.46 -3.56 14.25
N ASP A 152 9.61 -2.55 14.08
CA ASP A 152 9.84 -1.41 13.20
C ASP A 152 9.89 -0.11 14.03
N PRO A 153 11.10 0.38 14.38
CA PRO A 153 11.24 1.58 15.21
C PRO A 153 10.94 2.89 14.46
N PHE A 154 10.77 2.83 13.13
CA PHE A 154 10.54 3.96 12.23
C PHE A 154 9.36 3.68 11.29
N ALA A 155 8.26 3.21 11.87
CA ALA A 155 7.15 2.63 11.13
C ALA A 155 6.42 3.61 10.21
N GLY A 156 6.49 4.92 10.51
CA GLY A 156 5.85 5.96 9.74
C GLY A 156 4.38 5.65 9.48
N GLY A 157 4.04 5.43 8.21
CA GLY A 157 2.68 5.13 7.77
C GLY A 157 2.20 3.69 8.01
N GLY A 158 3.02 2.82 8.60
CA GLY A 158 2.63 1.49 9.08
C GLY A 158 2.75 0.32 8.09
N SER A 159 3.49 0.45 6.98
CA SER A 159 3.56 -0.59 5.95
C SER A 159 4.15 -1.91 6.45
N ILE A 160 5.31 -1.89 7.13
CA ILE A 160 5.99 -3.08 7.65
C ILE A 160 5.17 -3.76 8.74
N PRO A 161 4.73 -3.06 9.81
CA PRO A 161 3.93 -3.71 10.85
C PRO A 161 2.58 -4.20 10.32
N LEU A 162 1.93 -3.50 9.37
CA LEU A 162 0.72 -4.01 8.72
C LEU A 162 0.99 -5.35 8.05
N GLU A 163 2.03 -5.44 7.23
CA GLU A 163 2.32 -6.70 6.55
C GLU A 163 2.74 -7.78 7.55
N ALA A 164 3.47 -7.47 8.61
CA ALA A 164 3.80 -8.44 9.65
C ALA A 164 2.53 -9.07 10.27
N ILE A 165 1.58 -8.25 10.73
CA ILE A 165 0.34 -8.76 11.36
C ILE A 165 -0.53 -9.57 10.40
N ARG A 166 -0.53 -9.25 9.09
CA ARG A 166 -1.29 -10.01 8.08
C ARG A 166 -0.82 -11.45 7.95
N PHE A 167 0.44 -11.75 8.29
CA PHE A 167 1.01 -13.10 8.29
C PHE A 167 1.08 -13.72 9.68
N GLY A 168 0.36 -13.16 10.67
CA GLY A 168 0.26 -13.71 12.01
C GLY A 168 1.48 -13.47 12.91
N LEU A 169 2.35 -12.53 12.53
CA LEU A 169 3.48 -12.11 13.34
C LEU A 169 3.04 -11.07 14.37
N GLU A 170 3.68 -11.05 15.53
CA GLU A 170 3.57 -9.93 16.44
C GLU A 170 4.36 -8.74 15.86
N ALA A 171 3.80 -7.53 15.93
CA ALA A 171 4.46 -6.33 15.41
C ALA A 171 4.58 -5.26 16.51
N LEU A 172 5.82 -4.86 16.79
CA LEU A 172 6.14 -3.71 17.62
C LEU A 172 6.50 -2.56 16.69
N ALA A 173 5.76 -1.45 16.77
CA ALA A 173 5.94 -0.33 15.88
C ALA A 173 6.06 0.98 16.68
N ASN A 174 7.02 1.82 16.29
CA ASN A 174 7.23 3.12 16.90
C ASN A 174 7.37 4.20 15.83
N GLU A 175 6.98 5.42 16.19
CA GLU A 175 7.17 6.61 15.38
C GLU A 175 7.19 7.85 16.28
N LEU A 176 8.15 8.75 16.05
CA LEU A 176 8.31 9.98 16.83
C LEU A 176 7.34 11.07 16.34
N ASN A 177 7.04 11.10 15.05
CA ASN A 177 6.15 12.11 14.50
C ASN A 177 4.71 11.86 14.98
N PRO A 178 4.05 12.84 15.63
CA PRO A 178 2.72 12.64 16.21
C PRO A 178 1.64 12.35 15.16
N VAL A 179 1.76 12.91 13.95
CA VAL A 179 0.81 12.62 12.86
C VAL A 179 0.94 11.18 12.42
N ALA A 180 2.17 10.70 12.20
CA ALA A 180 2.40 9.33 11.79
C ALA A 180 2.08 8.32 12.91
N ALA A 181 2.37 8.64 14.17
CA ALA A 181 1.97 7.82 15.31
C ALA A 181 0.44 7.64 15.38
N VAL A 182 -0.34 8.70 15.15
CA VAL A 182 -1.81 8.61 15.08
C VAL A 182 -2.26 7.80 13.86
N VAL A 183 -1.65 8.00 12.69
CA VAL A 183 -1.95 7.22 11.47
C VAL A 183 -1.66 5.74 11.69
N LEU A 184 -0.56 5.41 12.36
CA LEU A 184 -0.14 4.06 12.70
C LEU A 184 -1.17 3.39 13.61
N ALA A 185 -1.59 4.06 14.69
CA ALA A 185 -2.63 3.57 15.58
C ALA A 185 -3.98 3.40 14.86
N ALA A 186 -4.38 4.38 14.05
CA ALA A 186 -5.61 4.32 13.25
C ALA A 186 -5.58 3.22 12.17
N THR A 187 -4.40 2.82 11.75
CA THR A 187 -4.18 1.78 10.75
C THR A 187 -4.21 0.38 11.35
N LEU A 188 -3.49 0.18 12.46
CA LEU A 188 -3.19 -1.16 12.99
C LEU A 188 -4.06 -1.48 14.21
N ASP A 189 -4.06 -0.58 15.19
CA ASP A 189 -4.63 -0.83 16.51
C ASP A 189 -6.15 -0.61 16.52
N TYR A 190 -6.62 0.55 16.06
CA TYR A 190 -8.04 0.89 16.16
C TYR A 190 -8.95 -0.06 15.38
N PRO A 191 -8.63 -0.47 14.13
CA PRO A 191 -9.46 -1.44 13.41
C PRO A 191 -9.47 -2.81 14.08
N ALA A 192 -8.34 -3.24 14.66
CA ALA A 192 -8.26 -4.51 15.38
C ALA A 192 -9.06 -4.48 16.69
N ARG A 193 -8.98 -3.37 17.44
CA ARG A 193 -9.64 -3.22 18.75
C ARG A 193 -11.15 -2.99 18.64
N TYR A 194 -11.59 -2.17 17.69
CA TYR A 194 -12.98 -1.71 17.60
C TYR A 194 -13.77 -2.35 16.45
N GLY A 195 -13.08 -3.06 15.56
CA GLY A 195 -13.71 -3.78 14.45
C GLY A 195 -14.51 -2.87 13.50
N PRO A 196 -15.44 -3.45 12.72
CA PRO A 196 -16.23 -2.73 11.74
C PRO A 196 -17.11 -1.60 12.31
N ALA A 197 -17.45 -1.65 13.61
CA ALA A 197 -18.27 -0.63 14.27
C ALA A 197 -17.58 0.74 14.26
N LEU A 198 -16.24 0.79 14.32
CA LEU A 198 -15.46 2.02 14.21
C LEU A 198 -15.77 2.78 12.92
N ALA A 199 -15.95 2.08 11.80
CA ALA A 199 -16.27 2.70 10.52
C ALA A 199 -17.66 3.37 10.51
N ALA A 200 -18.61 2.85 11.29
CA ALA A 200 -19.92 3.49 11.46
C ALA A 200 -19.78 4.76 12.30
N GLU A 201 -19.02 4.71 13.39
CA GLU A 201 -18.75 5.87 14.25
C GLU A 201 -18.01 6.99 13.52
N ILE A 202 -16.95 6.66 12.77
CA ILE A 202 -16.22 7.64 11.95
C ILE A 202 -17.15 8.29 10.92
N ARG A 203 -18.02 7.52 10.26
CA ARG A 203 -18.99 8.08 9.31
C ARG A 203 -19.99 9.01 9.99
N ARG A 204 -20.51 8.63 11.15
CA ARG A 204 -21.45 9.44 11.93
C ARG A 204 -20.84 10.79 12.32
N TRP A 205 -19.69 10.78 12.98
CA TRP A 205 -19.03 12.00 13.43
C TRP A 205 -18.46 12.82 12.27
N GLY A 206 -17.95 12.14 11.24
CA GLY A 206 -17.51 12.77 9.99
C GLY A 206 -18.65 13.53 9.31
N GLN A 207 -19.85 12.96 9.28
CA GLN A 207 -21.04 13.63 8.74
C GLN A 207 -21.44 14.85 9.57
N VAL A 208 -21.49 14.72 10.91
CA VAL A 208 -21.78 15.85 11.81
C VAL A 208 -20.78 16.99 11.62
N TRP A 209 -19.50 16.66 11.52
CA TRP A 209 -18.45 17.64 11.25
C TRP A 209 -18.62 18.29 9.88
N ALA A 210 -18.83 17.47 8.83
CA ALA A 210 -18.99 17.94 7.46
C ALA A 210 -20.20 18.89 7.32
N ASP A 211 -21.32 18.59 7.97
CA ASP A 211 -22.51 19.43 7.93
C ASP A 211 -22.28 20.77 8.65
N ARG A 212 -21.65 20.76 9.83
CA ARG A 212 -21.28 21.99 10.55
C ARG A 212 -20.29 22.85 9.77
N VAL A 213 -19.30 22.23 9.12
CA VAL A 213 -18.33 22.94 8.28
C VAL A 213 -19.03 23.51 7.06
N ARG A 214 -19.91 22.75 6.41
CA ARG A 214 -20.68 23.21 5.25
C ARG A 214 -21.53 24.42 5.60
N GLU A 215 -22.21 24.41 6.74
CA GLU A 215 -23.00 25.54 7.22
C GLU A 215 -22.14 26.80 7.45
N ARG A 216 -21.00 26.66 8.14
CA ARG A 216 -20.07 27.78 8.40
C ARG A 216 -19.43 28.33 7.14
N LEU A 217 -19.21 27.47 6.15
CA LEU A 217 -18.59 27.84 4.88
C LEU A 217 -19.59 28.38 3.84
N ALA A 218 -20.89 28.12 4.01
CA ALA A 218 -21.92 28.54 3.06
C ALA A 218 -21.88 30.03 2.67
N PRO A 219 -21.61 30.99 3.59
CA PRO A 219 -21.52 32.41 3.21
C PRO A 219 -20.34 32.74 2.28
N PHE A 220 -19.26 31.93 2.29
CA PHE A 220 -18.05 32.16 1.50
C PHE A 220 -18.06 31.41 0.16
N PHE A 221 -18.94 30.41 0.04
CA PHE A 221 -19.10 29.56 -1.14
C PHE A 221 -20.57 29.57 -1.58
N PRO A 222 -21.09 30.74 -2.02
CA PRO A 222 -22.49 30.88 -2.38
C PRO A 222 -22.81 30.02 -3.60
N LYS A 223 -24.00 29.40 -3.59
CA LYS A 223 -24.49 28.54 -4.66
C LYS A 223 -25.93 28.91 -4.99
N ALA A 224 -26.20 29.26 -6.24
CA ALA A 224 -27.56 29.53 -6.70
C ALA A 224 -28.38 28.23 -6.87
N LYS A 225 -29.71 28.34 -6.80
CA LYS A 225 -30.61 27.19 -6.98
C LYS A 225 -30.47 26.64 -8.40
N GLY A 226 -30.14 25.35 -8.54
CA GLY A 226 -29.92 24.69 -9.83
C GLY A 226 -28.50 24.86 -10.40
N GLU A 227 -27.62 25.59 -9.72
CA GLU A 227 -26.24 25.78 -10.15
C GLU A 227 -25.40 24.52 -9.86
N ASN A 228 -24.52 24.16 -10.79
CA ASN A 228 -23.51 23.13 -10.58
C ASN A 228 -22.12 23.78 -10.61
N ILE A 229 -21.52 23.96 -9.44
CA ILE A 229 -20.22 24.62 -9.31
C ILE A 229 -19.13 23.56 -9.44
N PHE A 230 -18.35 23.66 -10.52
CA PHE A 230 -17.21 22.77 -10.77
C PHE A 230 -16.03 23.05 -9.83
N ALA A 231 -15.70 24.33 -9.64
CA ALA A 231 -14.62 24.77 -8.76
C ALA A 231 -14.82 26.23 -8.32
N TYR A 232 -14.26 26.58 -7.16
CA TYR A 232 -14.07 27.96 -6.73
C TYR A 232 -12.62 28.37 -6.91
N LEU A 233 -12.39 29.57 -7.42
CA LEU A 233 -11.04 30.13 -7.58
C LEU A 233 -10.82 31.22 -6.56
N TRP A 234 -9.70 31.13 -5.86
CA TRP A 234 -9.31 32.12 -4.86
C TRP A 234 -7.93 32.66 -5.21
N ALA A 235 -7.79 33.98 -5.24
CA ALA A 235 -6.54 34.66 -5.52
C ALA A 235 -6.33 35.77 -4.48
N ARG A 236 -5.12 35.86 -3.93
CA ARG A 236 -4.72 37.04 -3.14
C ARG A 236 -4.69 38.25 -4.06
N THR A 237 -5.12 39.41 -3.60
CA THR A 237 -5.11 40.65 -4.39
C THR A 237 -4.13 41.67 -3.82
N VAL A 238 -3.60 42.52 -4.68
CA VAL A 238 -2.81 43.72 -4.32
C VAL A 238 -3.45 44.95 -4.94
N ALA A 239 -3.28 46.12 -4.32
CA ALA A 239 -3.79 47.36 -4.88
C ALA A 239 -2.95 47.80 -6.09
N CYS A 240 -3.61 48.12 -7.20
CA CYS A 240 -2.94 48.74 -8.34
C CYS A 240 -2.38 50.12 -7.92
N PRO A 241 -1.07 50.40 -8.11
CA PRO A 241 -0.47 51.67 -7.66
C PRO A 241 -1.00 52.90 -8.39
N ARG A 242 -1.64 52.73 -9.57
CA ARG A 242 -2.25 53.82 -10.35
C ARG A 242 -3.73 54.04 -10.07
N THR A 243 -4.48 52.96 -9.81
CA THR A 243 -5.96 53.02 -9.77
C THR A 243 -6.56 52.62 -8.43
N GLY A 244 -5.75 52.09 -7.51
CA GLY A 244 -6.20 51.51 -6.24
C GLY A 244 -7.01 50.21 -6.38
N LYS A 245 -7.36 49.78 -7.60
CA LYS A 245 -8.20 48.59 -7.82
C LYS A 245 -7.46 47.31 -7.44
N PRO A 246 -8.16 46.29 -6.90
CA PRO A 246 -7.56 45.01 -6.55
C PRO A 246 -7.14 44.27 -7.82
N VAL A 247 -5.87 43.90 -7.90
CA VAL A 247 -5.29 43.07 -8.96
C VAL A 247 -4.99 41.70 -8.36
N PRO A 248 -5.58 40.60 -8.88
CA PRO A 248 -5.33 39.27 -8.36
C PRO A 248 -3.91 38.80 -8.73
N LEU A 249 -3.22 38.28 -7.74
CA LEU A 249 -1.92 37.62 -7.86
C LEU A 249 -2.15 36.19 -8.34
N SER A 250 -2.42 36.03 -9.64
CA SER A 250 -2.53 34.71 -10.26
C SER A 250 -1.29 34.40 -11.10
N PRO A 251 -0.59 33.27 -10.86
CA PRO A 251 0.51 32.84 -11.72
C PRO A 251 0.02 32.34 -13.09
N ASN A 252 -1.28 32.03 -13.24
CA ASN A 252 -1.89 31.56 -14.48
C ASN A 252 -3.28 32.15 -14.68
N TRP A 253 -3.55 32.66 -15.88
CA TRP A 253 -4.85 33.27 -16.25
C TRP A 253 -5.72 32.35 -17.12
N TRP A 254 -5.28 31.10 -17.31
CA TRP A 254 -5.95 30.12 -18.15
C TRP A 254 -6.88 29.25 -17.29
N LEU A 255 -8.18 29.26 -17.60
CA LEU A 255 -9.16 28.38 -16.95
C LEU A 255 -9.23 26.99 -17.60
N SER A 256 -8.94 26.91 -18.90
CA SER A 256 -8.95 25.71 -19.73
C SER A 256 -7.87 25.82 -20.81
N LYS A 257 -7.23 24.72 -21.18
CA LYS A 257 -6.24 24.64 -22.28
C LYS A 257 -6.60 23.45 -23.18
N GLY A 258 -6.80 23.69 -24.48
CA GLY A 258 -7.16 22.66 -25.45
C GLY A 258 -7.74 23.26 -26.75
N LYS A 259 -8.08 22.39 -27.71
CA LYS A 259 -8.67 22.79 -29.02
C LYS A 259 -10.11 23.28 -28.92
N THR A 260 -10.78 22.99 -27.81
CA THR A 260 -12.12 23.47 -27.44
C THR A 260 -12.03 23.92 -25.98
N PRO A 261 -11.59 25.17 -25.73
CA PRO A 261 -11.42 25.70 -24.39
C PRO A 261 -12.73 25.84 -23.63
#